data_AF-A0A968S0X5-F1
#
_entry.id   AF-A0A968S0X5-F1
#
_cell.length_a   1.000
_cell.length_b   1.000
_cell.length_c   1.000
_cell.angle_alpha   90.00
_cell.angle_beta   90.00
_cell.angle_gamma   90.00
#
_symmetry.space_group_name_H-M   'P 1'
#
loop_
_entity.id
_entity.type
_entity.pdbx_description
1 polymer ?
#
loop_
_entity_poly.entity_id
_entity_poly.type
_entity_poly.pdbx_seq_one_letter_code
_entity_poly.pdbx_strand_id
1 'polypeptide(L)'
;MKVAPSPCPPRPLPDPKLPETGSVFELTQALRQEQEEQQRAEVARQQQHLQEQQRQETRQQQQRRASLSRQAQAWLQGLDPHSEEGLWFEEFSYAYESKLEAAIDYLEALREARA
;
A
#
# COMPACT_ATOMS: atom_id res chain seq x y z
N MET A 1 -57.94 32.63 -67.43
CA MET A 1 -56.56 32.63 -66.88
C MET A 1 -56.67 32.97 -65.39
N LYS A 2 -56.46 31.99 -64.51
CA LYS A 2 -56.48 32.20 -63.05
C LYS A 2 -55.03 32.46 -62.62
N VAL A 3 -54.76 33.62 -62.02
CA VAL A 3 -53.48 33.90 -61.36
C VAL A 3 -53.81 33.98 -59.87
N ALA A 4 -53.34 33.01 -59.10
CA ALA A 4 -53.45 33.01 -57.64
C ALA A 4 -52.31 33.85 -57.05
N PRO A 5 -52.53 34.66 -55.99
CA PRO A 5 -51.46 35.40 -55.34
C PRO A 5 -50.56 34.45 -54.52
N SER A 6 -49.25 34.69 -54.60
CA SER A 6 -48.20 33.90 -53.96
C SER A 6 -48.32 33.86 -52.42
N PRO A 7 -47.92 32.76 -51.77
CA PRO A 7 -47.85 32.68 -50.31
C PRO A 7 -46.66 33.47 -49.76
N CYS A 8 -46.86 34.16 -48.64
CA CYS A 8 -45.79 34.84 -47.88
C CYS A 8 -44.77 33.82 -47.34
N PRO A 9 -43.48 34.17 -47.22
CA PRO A 9 -42.50 33.33 -46.55
C PRO A 9 -42.72 33.31 -45.02
N PRO A 10 -42.44 32.18 -44.33
CA PRO A 10 -42.57 32.11 -42.88
C PRO A 10 -41.49 32.95 -42.18
N ARG A 11 -41.88 33.62 -41.09
CA ARG A 11 -41.01 34.42 -40.23
C ARG A 11 -39.94 33.52 -39.57
N PRO A 12 -38.65 33.94 -39.50
CA PRO A 12 -37.64 33.19 -38.76
C PRO A 12 -38.00 33.15 -37.27
N LEU A 13 -37.97 31.95 -36.67
CA LEU A 13 -38.04 31.80 -35.23
C LEU A 13 -36.75 32.36 -34.61
N PRO A 14 -36.80 33.01 -33.43
CA PRO A 14 -35.60 33.41 -32.71
C PRO A 14 -34.86 32.17 -32.23
N ASP A 15 -33.59 32.04 -32.63
CA ASP A 15 -32.72 30.98 -32.13
C ASP A 15 -32.64 31.06 -30.59
N PRO A 16 -32.79 29.94 -29.87
CA PRO A 16 -32.47 29.91 -28.45
C PRO A 16 -30.99 30.22 -28.32
N LYS A 17 -30.63 31.35 -27.69
CA LYS A 17 -29.24 31.65 -27.33
C LYS A 17 -28.72 30.49 -26.46
N LEU A 18 -27.95 29.61 -27.07
CA LEU A 18 -27.17 28.62 -26.33
C LEU A 18 -26.18 29.37 -25.44
N PRO A 19 -25.99 28.94 -24.18
CA PRO A 19 -24.99 29.52 -23.30
C PRO A 19 -23.61 29.40 -23.95
N GLU A 20 -22.83 30.48 -23.90
CA GLU A 20 -21.55 30.58 -24.57
C GLU A 20 -20.61 29.45 -24.10
N THR A 21 -20.11 28.69 -25.07
CA THR A 21 -19.33 27.46 -24.87
C THR A 21 -18.06 27.64 -24.03
N GLY A 22 -17.55 28.88 -23.89
CA GLY A 22 -16.43 29.21 -23.01
C GLY A 22 -16.71 28.93 -21.53
N SER A 23 -17.93 29.20 -21.06
CA SER A 23 -18.31 29.02 -19.65
C SER A 23 -18.31 27.55 -19.22
N VAL A 24 -18.77 26.66 -20.09
CA VAL A 24 -18.82 25.20 -19.82
C VAL A 24 -17.42 24.60 -19.86
N PHE A 25 -16.55 25.06 -20.75
CA PHE A 25 -15.17 24.58 -20.85
C PHE A 25 -14.35 24.94 -19.61
N GLU A 26 -14.44 26.19 -19.13
CA GLU A 26 -13.77 26.66 -17.91
C GLU A 26 -14.23 25.89 -16.66
N LEU A 27 -15.54 25.69 -16.51
CA LEU A 27 -16.12 24.86 -15.43
C LEU A 27 -15.62 23.41 -15.48
N THR A 28 -15.57 22.83 -16.68
CA THR A 28 -15.08 21.46 -16.87
C THR A 28 -13.60 21.33 -16.55
N GLN A 29 -12.81 22.36 -16.85
CA GLN A 29 -11.38 22.40 -16.55
C GLN A 29 -11.12 22.55 -15.05
N ALA A 30 -11.84 23.47 -14.38
CA ALA A 30 -11.74 23.66 -12.94
C ALA A 30 -12.12 22.38 -12.17
N LEU A 31 -13.19 21.69 -12.58
CA LEU A 31 -13.60 20.41 -11.99
C LEU A 31 -12.53 19.32 -12.14
N ARG A 32 -11.87 19.23 -13.32
CA ARG A 32 -10.77 18.28 -13.51
C ARG A 32 -9.58 18.60 -12.62
N GLN A 33 -9.20 19.87 -12.51
CA GLN A 33 -8.09 20.28 -11.64
C GLN A 33 -8.38 19.92 -10.18
N GLU A 34 -9.59 20.20 -9.70
CA GLU A 34 -10.00 19.84 -8.34
C GLU A 34 -9.94 18.31 -8.14
N GLN A 35 -10.41 17.53 -9.12
CA GLN A 35 -10.31 16.06 -9.05
C GLN A 35 -8.85 15.57 -9.03
N GLU A 36 -7.97 16.15 -9.83
CA GLU A 36 -6.54 15.79 -9.85
C GLU A 36 -5.84 16.15 -8.53
N GLU A 37 -6.21 17.28 -7.91
CA GLU A 37 -5.72 17.65 -6.57
C GLU A 37 -6.24 16.72 -5.49
N GLN A 38 -7.52 16.36 -5.53
CA GLN A 38 -8.11 15.38 -4.60
C GLN A 38 -7.44 14.01 -4.73
N GLN A 39 -7.28 13.51 -5.96
CA GLN A 39 -6.59 12.23 -6.19
C GLN A 39 -5.13 12.28 -5.72
N ARG A 40 -4.41 13.38 -5.97
CA ARG A 40 -3.04 13.56 -5.46
C ARG A 40 -3.00 13.55 -3.93
N ALA A 41 -3.95 14.21 -3.28
CA ALA A 41 -4.05 14.23 -1.82
C ALA A 41 -4.38 12.85 -1.24
N GLU A 42 -5.28 12.09 -1.87
CA GLU A 42 -5.62 10.73 -1.46
C GLU A 42 -4.44 9.77 -1.63
N VAL A 43 -3.75 9.81 -2.77
CA VAL A 43 -2.55 9.00 -3.02
C VAL A 43 -1.46 9.34 -2.02
N ALA A 44 -1.24 10.62 -1.72
CA ALA A 44 -0.26 11.04 -0.70
C ALA A 44 -0.62 10.51 0.70
N ARG A 45 -1.89 10.56 1.09
CA ARG A 45 -2.37 10.00 2.37
C ARG A 45 -2.19 8.48 2.43
N GLN A 46 -2.53 7.76 1.36
CA GLN A 46 -2.33 6.31 1.29
C GLN A 46 -0.86 5.94 1.41
N GLN A 47 0.03 6.65 0.69
CA GLN A 47 1.47 6.42 0.79
C GLN A 47 2.01 6.68 2.20
N GLN A 48 1.57 7.76 2.85
CA GLN A 48 1.96 8.05 4.24
C GLN A 48 1.50 6.94 5.19
N HIS A 49 0.28 6.46 5.03
CA HIS A 49 -0.26 5.39 5.86
C HIS A 49 0.52 4.08 5.68
N LEU A 50 0.77 3.67 4.43
CA LEU A 50 1.60 2.50 4.11
C LEU A 50 3.00 2.61 4.71
N GLN A 51 3.63 3.78 4.59
CA GLN A 51 4.96 4.00 5.15
C GLN A 51 4.96 3.93 6.67
N GLU A 52 3.91 4.44 7.32
CA GLU A 52 3.76 4.35 8.77
C GLU A 52 3.55 2.90 9.24
N GLN A 53 2.69 2.14 8.56
CA GLN A 53 2.49 0.72 8.84
C GLN A 53 3.82 -0.05 8.72
N GLN A 54 4.56 0.12 7.63
CA GLN A 54 5.86 -0.53 7.43
C GLN A 54 6.86 -0.19 8.54
N ARG A 55 6.90 1.08 8.98
CA ARG A 55 7.75 1.49 10.10
C ARG A 55 7.35 0.80 11.40
N GLN A 56 6.05 0.67 11.66
CA GLN A 56 5.56 -0.01 12.86
C GLN A 56 5.88 -1.51 12.84
N GLU A 57 5.63 -2.19 11.71
CA GLU A 57 5.97 -3.61 11.54
C GLU A 57 7.47 -3.85 11.71
N THR A 58 8.29 -3.02 11.09
CA THR A 58 9.75 -3.11 11.21
C THR A 58 10.21 -2.94 12.66
N ARG A 59 9.65 -1.97 13.41
CA ARG A 59 9.97 -1.79 14.83
C ARG A 59 9.56 -3.00 15.67
N GLN A 60 8.37 -3.53 15.42
CA GLN A 60 7.88 -4.71 16.13
C GLN A 60 8.75 -5.94 15.82
N GLN A 61 9.14 -6.15 14.56
CA GLN A 61 10.05 -7.22 14.16
C GLN A 61 11.39 -7.09 14.88
N GLN A 62 11.98 -5.89 14.91
CA GLN A 62 13.25 -5.65 15.60
C GLN A 62 13.15 -5.91 17.10
N GLN A 63 12.07 -5.48 17.76
CA GLN A 63 11.85 -5.74 19.19
C GLN A 63 11.68 -7.23 19.48
N ARG A 64 10.90 -7.94 18.65
CA ARG A 64 10.75 -9.39 18.76
C ARG A 64 12.09 -10.10 18.58
N ARG A 65 12.84 -9.74 17.54
CA ARG A 65 14.15 -10.32 17.26
C ARG A 65 15.13 -10.06 18.38
N ALA A 66 15.19 -8.84 18.94
CA ALA A 66 16.06 -8.53 20.07
C ALA A 66 15.72 -9.35 21.34
N SER A 67 14.43 -9.56 21.62
CA SER A 67 14.00 -10.43 22.72
C SER A 67 14.37 -11.89 22.46
N LEU A 68 14.18 -12.36 21.23
CA LEU A 68 14.58 -13.71 20.81
C LEU A 68 16.10 -13.88 20.86
N SER A 69 16.90 -12.90 20.46
CA SER A 69 18.36 -12.95 20.54
C SER A 69 18.84 -13.19 21.97
N ARG A 70 18.22 -12.55 22.97
CA ARG A 70 18.57 -12.78 24.38
C ARG A 70 18.21 -14.19 24.83
N GLN A 71 17.03 -14.68 24.43
CA GLN A 71 16.59 -16.05 24.72
C GLN A 71 17.47 -17.09 24.04
N ALA A 72 17.81 -16.87 22.77
CA ALA A 72 18.71 -17.69 21.97
C ALA A 72 20.10 -17.76 22.61
N GLN A 73 20.64 -16.63 23.07
CA GLN A 73 21.92 -16.60 23.75
C GLN A 73 21.89 -17.40 25.07
N ALA A 74 20.83 -17.26 25.86
CA ALA A 74 20.66 -18.04 27.09
C ALA A 74 20.48 -19.54 26.82
N TRP A 75 19.71 -19.89 25.79
CA TRP A 75 19.51 -21.28 25.36
C TRP A 75 20.82 -21.90 24.87
N LEU A 76 21.60 -21.21 24.04
CA LEU A 76 22.92 -21.66 23.59
C LEU A 76 23.91 -21.88 24.75
N GLN A 77 23.86 -21.03 25.79
CA GLN A 77 24.69 -21.20 26.98
C GLN A 77 24.30 -22.43 27.81
N GLY A 78 23.03 -22.82 27.76
CA GLY A 78 22.51 -24.01 28.46
C GLY A 78 22.50 -25.28 27.60
N LEU A 79 22.77 -25.17 26.30
CA LEU A 79 22.73 -26.29 25.36
C LEU A 79 23.93 -27.21 25.60
N ASP A 80 23.67 -28.48 25.90
CA ASP A 80 24.71 -29.49 26.02
C ASP A 80 25.17 -29.94 24.63
N PRO A 81 26.45 -29.74 24.25
CA PRO A 81 26.98 -30.13 22.95
C PRO A 81 26.87 -31.63 22.64
N HIS A 82 26.78 -32.49 23.66
CA HIS A 82 26.70 -33.95 23.48
C HIS A 82 25.27 -34.48 23.52
N SER A 83 24.28 -33.62 23.77
CA SER A 83 22.88 -34.00 23.68
C SER A 83 22.44 -34.18 22.23
N GLU A 84 21.36 -34.93 22.02
CA GLU A 84 20.78 -35.11 20.67
C GLU A 84 20.40 -33.75 20.05
N GLU A 85 19.86 -32.83 20.86
CA GLU A 85 19.51 -31.46 20.44
C GLU A 85 20.76 -30.63 20.11
N GLY A 86 21.83 -30.75 20.91
CA GLY A 86 23.09 -30.05 20.67
C GLY A 86 23.78 -30.50 19.38
N LEU A 87 23.84 -31.81 19.14
CA LEU A 87 24.41 -32.38 17.92
C LEU A 87 23.59 -32.00 16.68
N TRP A 88 22.26 -32.08 16.79
CA TRP A 88 21.38 -31.66 15.71
C TRP A 88 21.52 -30.16 15.41
N PHE A 89 21.58 -29.34 16.45
CA PHE A 89 21.71 -27.89 16.30
C PHE A 89 23.05 -27.48 15.69
N GLU A 90 24.13 -28.21 15.97
CA GLU A 90 25.44 -27.98 15.37
C GLU A 90 25.35 -28.04 13.84
N GLU A 91 24.78 -29.11 13.32
CA GLU A 91 24.59 -29.30 11.88
C GLU A 91 23.61 -28.28 11.28
N PHE A 92 22.53 -27.98 12.01
CA PHE A 92 21.57 -26.95 11.61
C PHE A 92 22.24 -25.57 11.48
N SER A 93 23.17 -25.24 12.39
CA SER A 93 23.84 -23.94 12.42
C SER A 93 24.80 -23.70 11.27
N TYR A 94 25.24 -24.72 10.52
CA TYR A 94 26.15 -24.55 9.39
C TYR A 94 25.57 -23.81 8.20
N ALA A 95 24.24 -23.78 8.07
CA ALA A 95 23.56 -22.98 7.04
C ALA A 95 23.58 -21.47 7.36
N TYR A 96 24.01 -21.09 8.56
CA TYR A 96 23.94 -19.73 9.08
C TYR A 96 25.33 -19.13 9.28
N GLU A 97 25.40 -17.80 9.22
CA GLU A 97 26.64 -17.06 9.51
C GLU A 97 27.07 -17.17 10.98
N SER A 98 26.11 -17.44 11.88
CA SER A 98 26.39 -17.66 13.29
C SER A 98 25.37 -18.59 13.95
N LYS A 99 25.83 -19.29 15.00
CA LYS A 99 24.96 -20.11 15.87
C LYS A 99 23.86 -19.28 16.54
N LEU A 100 24.11 -17.99 16.80
CA LEU A 100 23.11 -17.11 17.38
C LEU A 100 21.93 -16.88 16.42
N GLU A 101 22.21 -16.66 15.13
CA GLU A 101 21.18 -16.51 14.10
C GLU A 101 20.36 -17.80 13.95
N ALA A 102 21.03 -18.95 13.87
CA ALA A 102 20.34 -20.24 13.82
C ALA A 102 19.45 -20.47 15.05
N ALA A 103 19.93 -20.11 16.25
CA ALA A 103 19.16 -20.25 17.49
C ALA A 103 17.96 -19.30 17.54
N ILE A 104 18.05 -18.10 16.97
CA ILE A 104 16.92 -17.17 16.87
C ILE A 104 15.83 -17.77 15.99
N ASP A 105 16.18 -18.27 14.80
CA ASP A 105 15.24 -18.89 13.87
C ASP A 105 14.60 -20.15 14.46
N TYR A 106 15.40 -20.99 15.13
CA TYR A 106 14.90 -22.20 15.79
C TYR A 106 13.88 -21.86 16.89
N LEU A 107 14.19 -20.89 17.76
CA LEU A 107 13.27 -20.47 18.82
C LEU A 107 12.02 -19.77 18.27
N GLU A 108 12.13 -19.04 17.16
CA GLU A 108 10.98 -18.43 16.49
C GLU A 108 10.05 -19.52 15.93
N ALA A 109 10.60 -20.51 15.22
CA ALA A 109 9.85 -21.66 14.70
C ALA A 109 9.20 -22.49 15.81
N LEU A 110 9.90 -22.70 16.93
CA LEU A 110 9.33 -23.35 18.12
C LEU A 110 8.16 -22.58 18.72
N ARG A 111 8.20 -21.24 18.71
CA ARG A 111 7.10 -20.41 19.20
C ARG A 111 5.89 -20.51 18.27
N GLU A 112 6.12 -20.48 16.96
CA GLU A 112 5.06 -20.61 15.96
C GLU A 112 4.41 -21.99 15.97
N ALA A 113 5.20 -23.06 16.11
CA ALA A 113 4.67 -24.43 16.23
C ALA A 113 3.84 -24.68 17.50
N ARG A 114 3.94 -23.80 18.51
CA ARG A 114 3.20 -23.87 19.78
C ARG A 114 2.02 -22.90 19.86
N ALA A 115 1.87 -22.00 18.89
CA ALA A 115 0.80 -21.02 18.82
C ALA A 115 -0.44 -21.61 18.12
#